data_AF-A0A518LKY3-F1
#
_entry.id   AF-A0A518LKY3-F1
#
_cell.length_a   1.000
_cell.length_b   1.000
_cell.length_c   1.000
_cell.angle_alpha   90.00
_cell.angle_beta   90.00
_cell.angle_gamma   90.00
#
_symmetry.space_group_name_H-M   'P 1'
#
loop_
_entity.id
_entity.type
_entity.pdbx_description
1 polymer ?
#
loop_
_entity_poly.entity_id
_entity_poly.type
_entity_poly.pdbx_seq_one_letter_code
_entity_poly.pdbx_strand_id
1 'polypeptide(L)' 'MNVYSACERCTAKWFGDEKLDGCPRCGSINLLHTQAVPPWEKILPTERKSPRSRSTVDQPLEANPDETH' A
#
# COMPACT_ATOMS: atom_id res chain seq x y z
N MET A 1 -7.12 -13.30 1.03
CA MET A 1 -7.10 -11.98 0.36
C MET A 1 -8.50 -11.78 -0.19
N ASN A 2 -9.20 -10.73 0.20
CA ASN A 2 -10.63 -10.61 -0.16
C ASN A 2 -10.82 -10.32 -1.64
N VAL A 3 -11.76 -11.04 -2.25
CA VAL A 3 -12.17 -10.91 -3.65
C VAL A 3 -13.61 -10.44 -3.69
N TYR A 4 -13.86 -9.34 -4.39
CA TYR A 4 -15.18 -8.94 -4.83
C TYR A 4 -15.51 -9.65 -6.14
N SER A 5 -16.70 -10.24 -6.21
CA SER A 5 -17.17 -10.93 -7.41
C SER A 5 -18.57 -10.44 -7.81
N ALA A 6 -18.80 -10.35 -9.12
CA ALA A 6 -20.11 -10.01 -9.69
C ALA A 6 -20.44 -10.91 -10.87
N CYS A 7 -21.67 -11.43 -10.91
CA CYS A 7 -22.15 -12.21 -12.05
C CYS A 7 -22.67 -11.31 -13.17
N GLU A 8 -22.17 -11.48 -14.39
CA GLU A 8 -22.60 -10.69 -15.55
C GLU A 8 -24.02 -11.05 -16.02
N ARG A 9 -24.50 -12.26 -15.70
CA ARG A 9 -25.83 -12.75 -16.09
C ARG A 9 -26.94 -12.27 -15.16
N CYS A 10 -26.78 -12.49 -13.84
CA CYS A 10 -27.84 -12.22 -12.85
C CYS A 10 -27.53 -11.06 -11.90
N THR A 11 -26.41 -10.36 -12.12
CA THR A 11 -25.95 -9.18 -11.37
C THR A 11 -25.75 -9.38 -9.87
N ALA A 12 -25.82 -10.63 -9.38
CA ALA A 12 -25.48 -10.98 -8.00
C ALA A 12 -24.03 -10.60 -7.69
N LYS A 13 -23.80 -10.11 -6.47
CA LYS A 13 -22.51 -9.63 -5.98
C LYS A 13 -22.20 -10.27 -4.64
N TRP A 14 -20.94 -10.63 -4.42
CA TRP A 14 -20.49 -11.20 -3.16
C TRP A 14 -19.01 -10.91 -2.91
N PHE A 15 -18.62 -11.04 -1.64
CA PHE A 15 -17.22 -11.00 -1.21
C PHE A 15 -16.85 -12.39 -0.69
N GLY A 16 -15.60 -12.81 -0.90
CA GLY A 16 -15.08 -14.07 -0.37
C GLY A 16 -13.56 -14.10 -0.37
N ASP A 17 -13.00 -15.05 0.37
CA ASP A 17 -11.54 -15.27 0.43
C ASP A 17 -10.99 -15.93 -0.83
N GLU A 18 -11.86 -16.59 -1.59
CA GLU A 18 -11.52 -17.38 -2.77
C GLU A 18 -12.39 -16.99 -3.98
N LYS A 19 -11.88 -17.27 -5.18
CA LYS A 19 -12.66 -17.15 -6.41
C LYS A 19 -13.52 -18.40 -6.55
N LEU A 20 -14.80 -18.20 -6.83
CA LEU A 20 -15.70 -19.30 -7.21
C LEU A 20 -15.67 -19.47 -8.73
N ASP A 21 -15.78 -20.72 -9.19
CA ASP A 21 -15.86 -21.04 -10.62
C ASP A 21 -17.23 -20.70 -11.23
N GLY A 22 -18.25 -20.43 -10.40
CA GLY A 22 -19.60 -20.17 -10.85
C GLY A 22 -20.42 -19.31 -9.89
N CYS A 23 -21.45 -18.65 -10.45
CA CYS A 23 -22.37 -17.83 -9.68
C CYS A 23 -23.23 -18.71 -8.75
N PRO A 24 -23.19 -18.50 -7.43
CA PRO A 24 -23.97 -19.32 -6.49
C PRO A 24 -25.48 -19.10 -6.61
N ARG A 25 -25.93 -18.04 -7.30
CA ARG A 25 -27.35 -17.76 -7.52
C ARG A 25 -27.90 -18.40 -8.80
N CYS A 26 -27.19 -18.33 -9.92
CA CYS A 26 -27.73 -18.72 -11.23
C CYS A 26 -26.90 -19.76 -11.99
N GLY A 27 -25.78 -20.22 -11.42
CA GLY A 27 -24.90 -21.21 -12.03
C GLY A 27 -24.09 -20.73 -13.25
N SER A 28 -24.17 -19.45 -13.62
CA SER A 28 -23.35 -18.91 -14.72
C SER A 28 -21.88 -18.80 -14.32
N ILE A 29 -20.99 -19.12 -15.25
CA ILE A 29 -19.53 -18.99 -15.10
C ILE A 29 -18.99 -17.62 -15.54
N ASN A 30 -19.85 -16.75 -16.10
CA ASN A 30 -19.46 -15.40 -16.52
C ASN A 30 -19.41 -14.49 -15.30
N LEU A 31 -18.23 -14.40 -14.69
CA LEU A 31 -17.97 -13.70 -13.44
C LEU A 31 -16.89 -12.64 -13.62
N LEU A 32 -17.16 -11.43 -13.13
CA LEU A 32 -16.17 -10.39 -12.92
C LEU A 32 -15.57 -10.57 -11.53
N HIS A 33 -14.25 -10.70 -11.44
CA HIS A 33 -13.52 -10.74 -10.17
C HIS A 33 -12.63 -9.51 -10.03
N THR A 34 -12.64 -8.89 -8.85
CA THR A 34 -11.77 -7.76 -8.52
C THR A 34 -11.26 -7.95 -7.10
N GLN A 35 -9.98 -7.63 -6.89
CA GLN A 35 -9.40 -7.66 -5.56
C GLN A 35 -10.02 -6.54 -4.70
N ALA A 36 -10.57 -6.91 -3.55
CA ALA A 36 -11.12 -5.96 -2.60
C ALA A 36 -10.01 -5.56 -1.63
N VAL A 37 -9.41 -4.39 -1.86
CA VAL A 37 -8.48 -3.76 -0.91
C VAL A 37 -9.25 -2.76 -0.06
N PRO A 38 -9.44 -3.02 1.25
CA PRO A 38 -10.11 -2.07 2.11
C PRO A 38 -9.37 -0.73 2.17
N PRO A 39 -10.08 0.40 2.32
CA PRO A 39 -9.47 1.73 2.26
C PRO A 39 -8.45 1.99 3.37
N TRP A 40 -8.58 1.36 4.54
CA TRP A 40 -7.62 1.50 5.65
C TRP A 40 -6.32 0.71 5.44
N GLU A 41 -6.27 -0.23 4.49
CA GLU A 41 -5.02 -0.88 4.08
C GLU A 41 -4.20 -0.02 3.10
N LYS A 42 -4.77 1.09 2.60
CA LYS A 42 -4.09 2.01 1.66
C LYS A 42 -3.14 3.01 2.35
N ILE A 43 -2.61 2.67 3.51
CA ILE A 43 -1.67 3.47 4.32
C ILE A 43 -0.28 2.82 4.14
N LEU A 44 0.84 3.41 3.73
CA LEU A 44 1.35 4.68 3.18
C LEU A 44 2.64 4.25 2.43
N PRO A 45 3.26 5.08 1.55
CA PRO A 45 4.60 4.78 1.05
C PRO A 45 5.52 4.39 2.20
N THR A 46 5.98 3.15 2.19
CA THR A 46 6.99 2.67 3.12
C THR A 46 8.30 3.33 2.70
N GLU A 47 8.51 4.57 3.15
CA GLU A 47 9.85 5.16 3.25
C GLU A 47 10.63 4.25 4.20
N ARG A 48 11.21 3.18 3.64
CA ARG A 48 12.31 2.47 4.28
C ARG A 48 13.38 3.52 4.47
N LYS A 49 13.45 4.08 5.68
CA LYS A 49 14.62 4.81 6.17
C LYS A 49 15.83 3.92 5.88
N SER A 50 16.53 4.23 4.79
CA SER A 50 17.86 3.74 4.55
C SER A 50 18.70 4.18 5.75
N PRO A 51 19.46 3.28 6.40
CA PRO A 51 20.28 3.66 7.54
C PRO A 51 21.22 4.78 7.12
N ARG A 52 21.26 5.85 7.92
CA ARG A 52 22.11 7.03 7.78
C ARG A 52 23.46 6.67 7.17
N SER A 53 23.66 6.99 5.88
CA SER A 53 25.01 7.17 5.35
C SER A 53 25.66 8.25 6.19
N ARG A 54 26.76 7.88 6.85
CA ARG A 54 27.65 8.78 7.56
C ARG A 54 28.18 9.81 6.54
N SER A 55 27.54 10.98 6.47
CA SER A 55 28.11 12.14 5.79
C SER A 55 29.16 12.74 6.70
N THR A 56 30.41 12.46 6.38
CA THR A 56 31.58 13.24 6.79
C THR A 56 31.41 14.65 6.22
N VAL A 57 30.97 15.59 7.06
CA VAL A 57 31.06 17.02 6.81
C VAL A 57 31.73 17.62 8.03
N ASP A 58 33.06 17.69 7.95
CA ASP A 58 33.91 18.35 8.92
C ASP A 58 34.40 19.65 8.28
N GLN A 59 33.79 20.78 8.68
CA GLN A 59 34.33 22.15 8.80
C GLN A 59 33.24 23.22 8.66
N PRO A 60 33.44 24.47 9.14
CA PRO A 60 34.45 24.97 10.09
C PRO A 60 33.80 25.80 11.24
N LEU A 61 34.46 25.94 12.40
CA LEU A 61 34.12 26.98 13.37
C LEU A 61 35.30 27.95 13.46
N GLU A 62 35.20 29.06 12.73
CA GLU A 62 36.07 30.22 12.92
C GLU A 62 35.80 30.82 14.31
N ALA A 63 36.85 30.99 15.10
CA ALA A 63 36.83 31.80 16.32
C ALA A 63 37.98 32.80 16.23
N ASN A 64 37.64 34.06 15.91
CA ASN A 64 38.50 35.21 16.13
C ASN A 64 38.72 35.39 17.65
N PRO A 65 39.95 35.56 18.13
CA PRO A 65 40.18 36.14 19.44
C PRO A 65 40.23 37.67 19.31
N ASP A 66 39.18 38.32 19.82
CA ASP A 66 39.16 39.75 20.14
C ASP A 66 39.79 39.98 21.53
N GLU A 67 40.24 41.21 21.75
CA GLU A 67 41.20 41.74 22.71
C GLU A 67 41.01 41.37 24.20
N THR A 68 42.11 41.42 24.98
CA THR A 68 42.34 42.34 26.13
C THR A 68 43.28 41.73 27.20
N HIS A 69 44.48 42.30 27.36
CA HIS A 69 44.99 42.98 28.58
C HIS A 69 46.53 43.05 28.60
#